data_AF-A0AAF3F124-F1
#
_entry.id   AF-A0AAF3F124-F1
#
_cell.length_a   1.000
_cell.length_b   1.000
_cell.length_c   1.000
_cell.angle_alpha   90.00
_cell.angle_beta   90.00
_cell.angle_gamma   90.00
#
_symmetry.space_group_name_H-M   'P 1'
#
loop_
_entity.id
_entity.type
_entity.pdbx_description
1 polymer ?
#
loop_
_entity_poly.entity_id
_entity_poly.type
_entity_poly.pdbx_seq_one_letter_code
_entity_poly.pdbx_strand_id
1 'polypeptide(L)'
;MNRVIFVFLATSAAAFASNSLCEQYVECMAAVRNKQQQCATLEDTAFQNTKLNECEAARDEHNKMNQLLAEKAAAEDKCVSEKAASATELTGKRKEKCDKVSTAFETGTATPPAATTESEKVRRALSKGLKNKAAKLQHRACLRDSRQQRSKCVALAKCCQPVKQCQNDTTFKSKIVALRKTTKEKTKACRQATQKRAQATRVKKAKKANKGKKNKQNKNETSTVAAKTA
;
A
#
# COMPACT_ATOMS: atom_id res chain seq x y z
N MET A 1 31.53 56.21 29.22
CA MET A 1 31.24 55.51 27.95
C MET A 1 31.84 54.11 28.10
N ASN A 2 31.15 52.98 28.19
CA ASN A 2 29.96 52.48 27.49
C ASN A 2 29.19 51.51 28.41
N ARG A 3 27.85 51.60 28.45
CA ARG A 3 26.99 50.51 28.94
C ARG A 3 26.61 49.65 27.75
N VAL A 4 27.11 48.42 27.69
CA VAL A 4 26.71 47.42 26.70
C VAL A 4 25.38 46.83 27.17
N ILE A 5 24.28 47.27 26.57
CA ILE A 5 22.95 46.71 26.79
C ILE A 5 22.85 45.46 25.91
N PHE A 6 23.00 44.28 26.51
CA PHE A 6 22.64 43.02 25.86
C PHE A 6 21.11 42.92 25.79
N VAL A 7 20.54 43.30 24.65
CA VAL A 7 19.15 42.99 24.32
C VAL A 7 19.09 41.50 24.01
N PHE A 8 18.72 40.70 25.01
CA PHE A 8 18.25 39.34 24.77
C PHE A 8 16.96 39.45 23.98
N LEU A 9 17.07 39.31 22.65
CA LEU A 9 15.97 38.91 21.79
C LEU A 9 15.55 37.51 22.23
N ALA A 10 14.70 37.45 23.24
CA ALA A 10 13.85 36.30 23.47
C ALA A 10 12.95 36.20 22.23
N THR A 11 13.41 35.47 21.22
CA THR A 11 12.52 34.89 20.22
C THR A 11 11.52 34.06 21.01
N SER A 12 10.35 34.64 21.26
CA SER A 12 9.16 33.93 21.64
C SER A 12 8.91 32.92 20.52
N ALA A 13 9.45 31.72 20.68
CA ALA A 13 8.82 30.53 20.15
C ALA A 13 7.40 30.58 20.73
N ALA A 14 6.48 31.14 19.95
CA ALA A 14 5.08 30.90 20.13
C ALA A 14 4.95 29.38 20.03
N ALA A 15 5.04 28.71 21.18
CA ALA A 15 4.46 27.41 21.37
C ALA A 15 2.97 27.64 21.12
N PHE A 16 2.60 27.57 19.84
CA PHE A 16 1.23 27.54 19.41
C PHE A 16 0.58 26.46 20.26
N ALA A 17 -0.41 26.83 21.06
CA ALA A 17 -1.29 25.86 21.72
C ALA A 17 -2.04 25.13 20.60
N SER A 18 -1.38 24.15 20.01
CA SER A 18 -1.91 23.26 19.02
C SER A 18 -2.97 22.41 19.69
N ASN A 19 -4.13 22.30 19.05
CA ASN A 19 -5.17 21.40 19.51
C ASN A 19 -4.60 19.96 19.50
N SER A 20 -4.41 19.37 20.68
CA SER A 20 -3.73 18.07 20.86
C SER A 20 -4.35 16.95 20.01
N LEU A 21 -5.65 17.03 19.72
CA LEU A 21 -6.35 16.09 18.84
C LEU A 21 -5.88 16.15 17.38
N CYS A 22 -5.49 17.34 16.91
CA CYS A 22 -4.96 17.53 15.56
C CYS A 22 -3.54 16.98 15.43
N GLU A 23 -2.71 17.15 16.46
CA GLU A 23 -1.37 16.55 16.51
C GLU A 23 -1.45 15.03 16.55
N GLN A 24 -2.27 14.47 17.44
CA GLN A 24 -2.51 13.02 17.50
C GLN A 24 -3.01 12.47 16.15
N TYR A 25 -3.84 13.23 15.42
CA TYR A 25 -4.26 12.83 14.08
C TYR A 25 -3.09 12.77 13.10
N VAL A 26 -2.24 13.80 13.05
CA VAL A 26 -1.06 13.87 12.18
C VAL A 26 -0.10 12.73 12.50
N GLU A 27 0.20 12.51 13.78
CA GLU A 27 1.05 11.41 14.25
C GLU A 27 0.47 10.04 13.88
N CYS A 28 -0.85 9.85 14.09
CA CYS A 28 -1.53 8.63 13.71
C CYS A 28 -1.41 8.35 12.21
N MET A 29 -1.62 9.37 11.38
CA MET A 29 -1.51 9.25 9.92
C MET A 29 -0.07 9.01 9.47
N ALA A 30 0.92 9.62 10.12
CA ALA A 30 2.34 9.33 9.89
C ALA A 30 2.67 7.85 10.21
N ALA A 31 2.17 7.34 11.33
CA ALA A 31 2.35 5.95 11.72
C ALA A 31 1.66 4.97 10.74
N VAL A 32 0.49 5.33 10.20
CA VAL A 32 -0.16 4.56 9.11
C VAL A 32 0.72 4.51 7.87
N ARG A 33 1.34 5.62 7.47
CA ARG A 33 2.23 5.66 6.29
C ARG A 33 3.48 4.82 6.51
N ASN A 34 4.08 4.91 7.69
CA ASN A 34 5.22 4.06 8.05
C ASN A 34 4.83 2.57 7.93
N LYS A 35 3.68 2.18 8.48
CA LYS A 35 3.14 0.82 8.34
C LYS A 35 2.92 0.44 6.87
N GLN A 36 2.41 1.34 6.04
CA GLN A 36 2.23 1.08 4.60
C GLN A 36 3.56 0.86 3.87
N GLN A 37 4.60 1.63 4.19
CA GLN A 37 5.94 1.42 3.67
C GLN A 37 6.51 0.07 4.10
N GLN A 38 6.32 -0.33 5.36
CA GLN A 38 6.68 -1.68 5.83
C GLN A 38 5.92 -2.79 5.09
N CYS A 39 4.64 -2.56 4.74
CA CYS A 39 3.91 -3.53 3.94
C CYS A 39 4.43 -3.59 2.50
N ALA A 40 4.82 -2.46 1.91
CA ALA A 40 5.36 -2.42 0.55
C ALA A 40 6.68 -3.20 0.42
N THR A 41 7.56 -3.19 1.44
CA THR A 41 8.78 -4.01 1.42
C THR A 41 8.47 -5.52 1.51
N LEU A 42 7.40 -5.90 2.21
CA LEU A 42 6.87 -7.28 2.18
C LEU A 42 6.20 -7.63 0.84
N GLU A 43 5.69 -6.63 0.13
CA GLU A 43 5.17 -6.78 -1.23
C GLU A 43 6.29 -7.08 -2.22
N ASP A 44 7.37 -6.29 -2.21
CA ASP A 44 8.52 -6.48 -3.11
C ASP A 44 9.13 -7.88 -2.96
N THR A 45 9.32 -8.35 -1.73
CA THR A 45 9.80 -9.73 -1.46
C THR A 45 8.83 -10.82 -1.95
N ALA A 46 7.52 -10.55 -2.00
CA ALA A 46 6.53 -11.45 -2.57
C ALA A 46 6.40 -11.33 -4.10
N PHE A 47 6.65 -10.15 -4.68
CA PHE A 47 6.46 -9.83 -6.09
C PHE A 47 7.67 -10.07 -6.98
N GLN A 48 8.90 -10.14 -6.42
CA GLN A 48 10.11 -10.50 -7.19
C GLN A 48 9.97 -11.84 -7.94
N ASN A 49 8.99 -12.68 -7.59
CA ASN A 49 8.68 -13.95 -8.24
C ASN A 49 7.49 -13.91 -9.22
N THR A 50 6.93 -12.73 -9.54
CA THR A 50 5.75 -12.61 -10.41
C THR A 50 6.07 -11.91 -11.73
N LYS A 51 5.41 -12.35 -12.81
CA LYS A 51 5.59 -11.89 -14.21
C LYS A 51 5.20 -10.42 -14.47
N LEU A 52 4.94 -9.64 -13.42
CA LEU A 52 4.62 -8.21 -13.52
C LEU A 52 5.83 -7.35 -13.88
N ASN A 53 7.06 -7.87 -13.71
CA ASN A 53 8.28 -7.24 -14.22
C ASN A 53 8.26 -7.06 -15.75
N GLU A 54 7.40 -7.76 -16.49
CA GLU A 54 7.24 -7.58 -17.94
C GLU A 54 6.40 -6.33 -18.30
N CYS A 55 5.86 -5.60 -17.31
CA CYS A 55 4.88 -4.54 -17.51
C CYS A 55 5.32 -3.20 -16.91
N GLU A 56 6.49 -2.74 -17.34
CA GLU A 56 7.13 -1.49 -16.93
C GLU A 56 6.17 -0.28 -16.97
N ALA A 57 5.43 -0.09 -18.07
CA ALA A 57 4.46 1.00 -18.19
C ALA A 57 3.30 0.96 -17.16
N ALA A 58 2.91 -0.22 -16.68
CA ALA A 58 1.91 -0.32 -15.61
C ALA A 58 2.54 -0.03 -14.23
N ARG A 59 3.80 -0.45 -14.04
CA ARG A 59 4.58 -0.17 -12.83
C ARG A 59 4.80 1.33 -12.66
N ASP A 60 5.18 2.03 -13.72
CA ASP A 60 5.45 3.47 -13.67
C ASP A 60 4.19 4.26 -13.30
N GLU A 61 3.03 3.89 -13.85
CA GLU A 61 1.76 4.51 -13.48
C GLU A 61 1.35 4.20 -12.03
N HIS A 62 1.66 3.01 -11.52
CA HIS A 62 1.49 2.70 -10.10
C HIS A 62 2.40 3.56 -9.21
N ASN A 63 3.65 3.77 -9.60
CA ASN A 63 4.60 4.60 -8.87
C ASN A 63 4.17 6.07 -8.85
N LYS A 64 3.75 6.63 -9.99
CA LYS A 64 3.17 7.99 -10.06
C LYS A 64 1.96 8.13 -9.15
N MET A 65 1.10 7.11 -9.10
CA MET A 65 -0.08 7.13 -8.23
C MET A 65 0.32 7.14 -6.75
N ASN A 66 1.34 6.38 -6.37
CA ASN A 66 1.86 6.36 -5.01
C ASN A 66 2.50 7.70 -4.63
N GLN A 67 3.27 8.32 -5.54
CA GLN A 67 3.86 9.65 -5.34
C GLN A 67 2.78 10.71 -5.12
N LEU A 68 1.76 10.75 -5.99
CA LEU A 68 0.65 11.71 -5.87
C LEU A 68 -0.13 11.54 -4.55
N LEU A 69 -0.30 10.30 -4.07
CA LEU A 69 -0.92 10.03 -2.78
C LEU A 69 -0.04 10.49 -1.60
N ALA A 70 1.29 10.36 -1.71
CA ALA A 70 2.22 10.86 -0.71
C ALA A 70 2.25 12.39 -0.66
N GLU A 71 2.27 13.06 -1.82
CA GLU A 71 2.18 14.52 -1.93
C GLU A 71 0.89 15.06 -1.31
N LYS A 72 -0.26 14.44 -1.64
CA LYS A 72 -1.55 14.78 -1.04
C LYS A 72 -1.50 14.66 0.49
N ALA A 73 -0.93 13.56 0.99
CA ALA A 73 -0.87 13.32 2.43
C ALA A 73 0.04 14.32 3.15
N ALA A 74 1.17 14.70 2.55
CA ALA A 74 2.07 15.72 3.08
C ALA A 74 1.41 17.11 3.08
N ALA A 75 0.67 17.46 2.00
CA ALA A 75 -0.08 18.70 1.92
C ALA A 75 -1.21 18.77 2.96
N GLU A 76 -1.93 17.64 3.17
CA GLU A 76 -2.96 17.54 4.20
C GLU A 76 -2.39 17.73 5.60
N ASP A 77 -1.28 17.05 5.94
CA ASP A 77 -0.65 17.21 7.25
C ASP A 77 -0.20 18.63 7.50
N LYS A 78 0.50 19.23 6.52
CA LYS A 78 0.98 20.61 6.63
C LYS A 78 -0.20 21.57 6.85
N CYS A 79 -1.27 21.45 6.06
CA CYS A 79 -2.46 22.26 6.23
C CYS A 79 -3.12 22.07 7.60
N VAL A 80 -3.18 20.83 8.11
CA VAL A 80 -3.76 20.55 9.43
C VAL A 80 -2.92 21.16 10.54
N SER A 81 -1.59 21.02 10.48
CA SER A 81 -0.66 21.60 11.45
C SER A 81 -0.73 23.12 11.48
N GLU A 82 -0.73 23.78 10.31
CA GLU A 82 -0.83 25.24 10.20
C GLU A 82 -2.16 25.77 10.77
N LYS A 83 -3.25 25.02 10.58
CA LYS A 83 -4.59 25.41 11.04
C LYS A 83 -4.90 24.93 12.46
N ALA A 84 -4.08 24.09 13.06
CA ALA A 84 -4.35 23.48 14.37
C ALA A 84 -4.50 24.52 15.48
N ALA A 85 -3.69 25.58 15.44
CA ALA A 85 -3.75 26.69 16.39
C ALA A 85 -5.03 27.54 16.26
N SER A 86 -5.64 27.56 15.07
CA SER A 86 -6.89 28.27 14.78
C SER A 86 -8.14 27.41 14.97
N ALA A 87 -7.97 26.15 15.40
CA ALA A 87 -9.08 25.22 15.54
C ALA A 87 -9.99 25.65 16.70
N THR A 88 -11.29 25.82 16.42
CA THR A 88 -12.28 26.12 17.45
C THR A 88 -12.29 25.03 18.51
N GLU A 89 -12.29 25.44 19.78
CA GLU A 89 -12.41 24.52 20.91
C GLU A 89 -13.69 23.69 20.82
N LEU A 90 -13.57 22.41 21.13
CA LEU A 90 -14.72 21.52 21.23
C LEU A 90 -15.46 21.78 22.54
N THR A 91 -16.78 21.85 22.49
CA THR A 91 -17.63 22.04 23.68
C THR A 91 -18.68 20.94 23.84
N GLY A 92 -19.20 20.80 25.06
CA GLY A 92 -20.29 19.90 25.41
C GLY A 92 -20.04 18.42 25.07
N LYS A 93 -21.08 17.72 24.61
CA LYS A 93 -21.05 16.28 24.29
C LYS A 93 -20.01 15.91 23.22
N ARG A 94 -19.58 16.87 22.39
CA ARG A 94 -18.57 16.62 21.35
C ARG A 94 -17.17 16.56 21.94
N LYS A 95 -16.87 17.43 22.92
CA LYS A 95 -15.62 17.39 23.68
C LYS A 95 -15.44 16.05 24.38
N GLU A 96 -16.42 15.65 25.18
CA GLU A 96 -16.39 14.38 25.94
C GLU A 96 -16.18 13.15 25.04
N LYS A 97 -16.83 13.12 23.86
CA LYS A 97 -16.62 12.04 22.88
C LYS A 97 -15.20 12.04 22.32
N CYS A 98 -14.65 13.21 22.04
CA CYS A 98 -13.31 13.35 21.48
C CYS A 98 -12.22 13.07 22.52
N ASP A 99 -12.43 13.43 23.78
CA ASP A 99 -11.55 13.09 24.89
C ASP A 99 -11.46 11.56 25.05
N LYS A 100 -12.60 10.85 24.98
CA LYS A 100 -12.60 9.37 24.99
C LYS A 100 -11.83 8.77 23.82
N VAL A 101 -11.91 9.38 22.64
CA VAL A 101 -11.15 8.93 21.46
C VAL A 101 -9.66 9.18 21.64
N SER A 102 -9.27 10.34 22.18
CA SER A 102 -7.89 10.69 22.53
C SER A 102 -7.32 9.67 23.52
N THR A 103 -8.01 9.46 24.65
CA THR A 103 -7.57 8.52 25.68
C THR A 103 -7.46 7.10 25.11
N ALA A 104 -8.44 6.63 24.34
CA ALA A 104 -8.39 5.29 23.76
C ALA A 104 -7.28 5.12 22.71
N PHE A 105 -6.86 6.21 22.07
CA PHE A 105 -5.71 6.24 21.17
C PHE A 105 -4.40 6.14 21.97
N GLU A 106 -4.24 6.95 23.00
CA GLU A 106 -3.06 6.97 23.89
C GLU A 106 -2.88 5.64 24.64
N THR A 107 -3.96 5.06 25.16
CA THR A 107 -3.90 3.80 25.93
C THR A 107 -3.89 2.56 25.04
N GLY A 108 -3.99 2.70 23.71
CA GLY A 108 -3.98 1.57 22.76
C GLY A 108 -5.22 0.65 22.83
N THR A 109 -6.24 1.00 23.60
CA THR A 109 -7.42 0.16 23.90
C THR A 109 -8.45 0.13 22.76
N ALA A 110 -8.30 0.97 21.74
CA ALA A 110 -9.19 1.02 20.57
C ALA A 110 -9.10 -0.21 19.63
N THR A 111 -8.71 -1.40 20.11
CA THR A 111 -8.36 -2.55 19.26
C THR A 111 -9.23 -3.78 19.53
N PRO A 112 -9.98 -4.29 18.54
CA PRO A 112 -10.46 -5.67 18.58
C PRO A 112 -9.29 -6.65 18.38
N PRO A 113 -9.27 -7.80 19.09
CA PRO A 113 -8.25 -8.82 18.92
C PRO A 113 -8.46 -9.52 17.57
N ALA A 114 -7.55 -9.34 16.61
CA ALA A 114 -7.68 -9.98 15.30
C ALA A 114 -6.34 -10.34 14.65
N ALA A 115 -5.45 -11.01 15.39
CA ALA A 115 -4.16 -11.48 14.88
C ALA A 115 -4.02 -13.02 14.80
N THR A 116 -4.89 -13.78 15.48
CA THR A 116 -4.64 -15.22 15.73
C THR A 116 -4.71 -16.08 14.47
N THR A 117 -5.68 -15.83 13.58
CA THR A 117 -5.96 -16.74 12.45
C THR A 117 -5.03 -16.59 11.23
N GLU A 118 -4.45 -15.40 10.99
CA GLU A 118 -3.49 -15.21 9.88
C GLU A 118 -2.09 -15.69 10.29
N SER A 119 -1.67 -15.44 11.52
CA SER A 119 -0.39 -15.91 12.07
C SER A 119 -0.28 -17.44 11.99
N GLU A 120 -1.35 -18.15 12.36
CA GLU A 120 -1.37 -19.60 12.28
C GLU A 120 -1.29 -20.12 10.84
N LYS A 121 -1.92 -19.43 9.88
CA LYS A 121 -1.85 -19.77 8.45
C LYS A 121 -0.45 -19.53 7.87
N VAL A 122 0.25 -18.47 8.32
CA VAL A 122 1.66 -18.22 7.97
C VAL A 122 2.53 -19.35 8.49
N ARG A 123 2.40 -19.72 9.78
CA ARG A 123 3.18 -20.81 10.39
C ARG A 123 2.97 -22.14 9.67
N ARG A 124 1.72 -22.49 9.34
CA ARG A 124 1.38 -23.71 8.57
C ARG A 124 1.89 -23.67 7.12
N ALA A 125 2.00 -22.50 6.50
CA ALA A 125 2.57 -22.38 5.15
C ALA A 125 4.09 -22.58 5.17
N LEU A 126 4.77 -22.01 6.17
CA LEU A 126 6.22 -22.16 6.37
C LEU A 126 6.58 -23.61 6.70
N SER A 127 5.82 -24.30 7.57
CA SER A 127 6.07 -25.71 7.89
C SER A 127 5.91 -26.65 6.70
N LYS A 128 5.14 -26.24 5.68
CA LYS A 128 4.99 -26.95 4.40
C LYS A 128 6.00 -26.51 3.32
N GLY A 129 6.99 -25.69 3.67
CA GLY A 129 7.97 -25.15 2.73
C GLY A 129 7.40 -24.14 1.71
N LEU A 130 6.16 -23.68 1.88
CA LEU A 130 5.46 -22.80 0.94
C LEU A 130 5.83 -21.33 1.18
N LYS A 131 7.12 -20.99 1.03
CA LYS A 131 7.67 -19.65 1.31
C LYS A 131 6.90 -18.51 0.61
N ASN A 132 6.56 -18.68 -0.67
CA ASN A 132 5.79 -17.69 -1.43
C ASN A 132 4.37 -17.48 -0.87
N LYS A 133 3.73 -18.55 -0.38
CA LYS A 133 2.39 -18.48 0.21
C LYS A 133 2.45 -17.79 1.58
N ALA A 134 3.49 -18.07 2.36
CA ALA A 134 3.73 -17.42 3.65
C ALA A 134 3.97 -15.91 3.48
N ALA A 135 4.84 -15.50 2.56
CA ALA A 135 5.11 -14.08 2.26
C ALA A 135 3.83 -13.34 1.83
N LYS A 136 3.01 -13.94 0.96
CA LYS A 136 1.72 -13.35 0.55
C LYS A 136 0.74 -13.19 1.71
N LEU A 137 0.70 -14.15 2.64
CA LEU A 137 -0.14 -14.07 3.84
C LEU A 137 0.38 -12.99 4.79
N GLN A 138 1.69 -12.89 5.02
CA GLN A 138 2.30 -11.84 5.83
C GLN A 138 2.01 -10.44 5.26
N HIS A 139 2.17 -10.25 3.94
CA HIS A 139 1.83 -8.99 3.29
C HIS A 139 0.34 -8.64 3.48
N ARG A 140 -0.57 -9.61 3.32
CA ARG A 140 -2.00 -9.41 3.52
C ARG A 140 -2.33 -9.02 4.97
N ALA A 141 -1.71 -9.69 5.95
CA ALA A 141 -1.87 -9.35 7.35
C ALA A 141 -1.40 -7.91 7.62
N CYS A 142 -0.22 -7.54 7.12
CA CYS A 142 0.31 -6.17 7.23
C CYS A 142 -0.67 -5.12 6.67
N LEU A 143 -1.22 -5.35 5.47
CA LEU A 143 -2.20 -4.43 4.88
C LEU A 143 -3.48 -4.33 5.70
N ARG A 144 -3.90 -5.40 6.38
CA ARG A 144 -5.06 -5.36 7.29
C ARG A 144 -4.76 -4.48 8.50
N ASP A 145 -3.61 -4.68 9.12
CA ASP A 145 -3.19 -3.89 10.30
C ASP A 145 -3.08 -2.41 9.95
N SER A 146 -2.48 -2.07 8.80
CA SER A 146 -2.42 -0.69 8.32
C SER A 146 -3.81 -0.07 8.12
N ARG A 147 -4.77 -0.83 7.56
CA ARG A 147 -6.17 -0.36 7.41
C ARG A 147 -6.86 -0.17 8.74
N GLN A 148 -6.61 -1.06 9.71
CA GLN A 148 -7.17 -0.94 11.05
C GLN A 148 -6.62 0.30 11.77
N GLN A 149 -5.32 0.53 11.67
CA GLN A 149 -4.67 1.73 12.21
C GLN A 149 -5.23 2.99 11.55
N ARG A 150 -5.41 3.00 10.22
CA ARG A 150 -6.06 4.11 9.51
C ARG A 150 -7.48 4.37 10.01
N SER A 151 -8.25 3.32 10.29
CA SER A 151 -9.60 3.48 10.85
C SER A 151 -9.59 4.18 12.20
N LYS A 152 -8.56 3.96 13.04
CA LYS A 152 -8.37 4.69 14.30
C LYS A 152 -8.11 6.17 14.05
N CYS A 153 -7.22 6.50 13.10
CA CYS A 153 -6.94 7.89 12.74
C CYS A 153 -8.19 8.62 12.20
N VAL A 154 -9.11 7.91 11.53
CA VAL A 154 -10.39 8.49 11.06
C VAL A 154 -11.29 8.92 12.23
N ALA A 155 -11.19 8.28 13.40
CA ALA A 155 -11.90 8.75 14.60
C ALA A 155 -11.35 10.09 15.07
N LEU A 156 -10.02 10.22 15.16
CA LEU A 156 -9.32 11.48 15.49
C LEU A 156 -9.62 12.59 14.47
N ALA A 157 -9.73 12.24 13.19
CA ALA A 157 -10.08 13.18 12.11
C ALA A 157 -11.42 13.91 12.35
N LYS A 158 -12.38 13.28 13.03
CA LYS A 158 -13.69 13.90 13.34
C LYS A 158 -13.60 14.90 14.50
N CYS A 159 -12.55 14.77 15.30
CA CYS A 159 -12.25 15.58 16.48
C CYS A 159 -11.34 16.76 16.14
N CYS A 160 -10.49 16.64 15.13
CA CYS A 160 -9.74 17.78 14.57
C CYS A 160 -10.53 18.47 13.45
N GLN A 161 -11.16 19.61 13.73
CA GLN A 161 -11.96 20.36 12.73
C GLN A 161 -11.20 20.74 11.45
N PRO A 162 -9.93 21.21 11.51
CA PRO A 162 -9.16 21.55 10.32
C PRO A 162 -9.05 20.42 9.28
N VAL A 163 -9.09 19.15 9.69
CA VAL A 163 -8.94 17.99 8.80
C VAL A 163 -9.96 18.02 7.66
N LYS A 164 -11.23 18.38 7.95
CA LYS A 164 -12.26 18.43 6.92
C LYS A 164 -11.98 19.52 5.87
N GLN A 165 -11.40 20.64 6.29
CA GLN A 165 -11.04 21.72 5.37
C GLN A 165 -9.84 21.31 4.49
N CYS A 166 -8.83 20.69 5.11
CA CYS A 166 -7.61 20.29 4.42
C CYS A 166 -7.79 19.08 3.48
N GLN A 167 -8.78 18.21 3.74
CA GLN A 167 -9.07 17.04 2.88
C GLN A 167 -9.86 17.35 1.60
N ASN A 168 -10.42 18.56 1.48
CA ASN A 168 -11.35 18.93 0.41
C ASN A 168 -10.66 19.47 -0.87
N ASP A 169 -9.35 19.28 -1.03
CA ASP A 169 -8.66 19.70 -2.25
C ASP A 169 -9.16 18.92 -3.49
N THR A 170 -9.92 19.62 -4.34
CA THR A 170 -10.51 19.10 -5.57
C THR A 170 -9.45 18.79 -6.64
N THR A 171 -8.28 19.45 -6.58
CA THR A 171 -7.17 19.28 -7.52
C THR A 171 -6.50 17.92 -7.33
N PHE A 172 -6.18 17.54 -6.10
CA PHE A 172 -5.65 16.21 -5.83
C PHE A 172 -6.69 15.12 -6.16
N LYS A 173 -7.96 15.38 -5.84
CA LYS A 173 -9.04 14.42 -6.11
C LYS A 173 -9.18 14.12 -7.61
N SER A 174 -9.16 15.14 -8.47
CA SER A 174 -9.27 14.97 -9.92
C SER A 174 -8.06 14.24 -10.50
N LYS A 175 -6.84 14.64 -10.11
CA LYS A 175 -5.59 13.98 -10.53
C LYS A 175 -5.56 12.50 -10.13
N ILE A 176 -5.96 12.16 -8.91
CA ILE A 176 -6.02 10.76 -8.44
C ILE A 176 -7.03 9.94 -9.23
N VAL A 177 -8.22 10.50 -9.54
CA VAL A 177 -9.25 9.80 -10.32
C VAL A 177 -8.76 9.53 -11.75
N ALA A 178 -8.16 10.53 -12.40
CA ALA A 178 -7.61 10.39 -13.75
C ALA A 178 -6.50 9.33 -13.77
N LEU A 179 -5.54 9.43 -12.86
CA LEU A 179 -4.40 8.52 -12.81
C LEU A 179 -4.84 7.08 -12.50
N ARG A 180 -5.81 6.90 -11.60
CA ARG A 180 -6.41 5.58 -11.29
C ARG A 180 -7.05 4.94 -12.53
N LYS A 181 -7.65 5.73 -13.42
CA LYS A 181 -8.20 5.23 -14.69
C LYS A 181 -7.07 4.72 -15.59
N THR A 182 -6.03 5.53 -15.76
CA THR A 182 -4.84 5.16 -16.55
C THR A 182 -4.15 3.91 -16.01
N THR A 183 -3.91 3.82 -14.70
CA THR A 183 -3.30 2.64 -14.06
C THR A 183 -4.12 1.37 -14.32
N LYS A 184 -5.45 1.44 -14.23
CA LYS A 184 -6.34 0.30 -14.52
C LYS A 184 -6.22 -0.15 -15.97
N GLU A 185 -6.23 0.78 -16.91
CA GLU A 185 -6.13 0.50 -18.34
C GLU A 185 -4.79 -0.14 -18.71
N LYS A 186 -3.67 0.44 -18.24
CA LYS A 186 -2.32 -0.09 -18.46
C LYS A 186 -2.13 -1.47 -17.83
N THR A 187 -2.66 -1.68 -16.62
CA THR A 187 -2.65 -2.99 -15.95
C THR A 187 -3.46 -4.03 -16.71
N LYS A 188 -4.64 -3.66 -17.24
CA LYS A 188 -5.47 -4.55 -18.05
C LYS A 188 -4.76 -4.93 -19.36
N ALA A 189 -4.18 -3.96 -20.05
CA ALA A 189 -3.43 -4.19 -21.29
C ALA A 189 -2.22 -5.12 -21.06
N CYS A 190 -1.45 -4.88 -20.00
CA CYS A 190 -0.38 -5.76 -19.54
C CYS A 190 -0.87 -7.21 -19.35
N ARG A 191 -1.92 -7.41 -18.54
CA ARG A 191 -2.45 -8.76 -18.26
C ARG A 191 -2.89 -9.48 -19.53
N GLN A 192 -3.54 -8.77 -20.45
CA GLN A 192 -3.97 -9.34 -21.73
C GLN A 192 -2.76 -9.73 -22.60
N ALA A 193 -1.73 -8.89 -22.66
CA ALA A 193 -0.50 -9.19 -23.40
C ALA A 193 0.21 -10.43 -22.84
N THR A 194 0.35 -10.53 -21.52
CA THR A 194 0.96 -11.69 -20.85
C THR A 194 0.16 -12.97 -21.12
N GLN A 195 -1.18 -12.90 -21.07
CA GLN A 195 -2.04 -14.06 -21.38
C GLN A 195 -1.89 -14.52 -22.83
N LYS A 196 -1.89 -13.60 -23.80
CA LYS A 196 -1.67 -13.91 -25.22
C LYS A 196 -0.31 -14.56 -25.46
N ARG A 197 0.77 -14.03 -24.84
CA ARG A 197 2.12 -14.61 -24.91
C ARG A 197 2.19 -16.02 -24.31
N ALA A 198 1.51 -16.24 -23.18
CA ALA A 198 1.44 -17.56 -22.54
C ALA A 198 0.71 -18.58 -23.42
N GLN A 199 -0.40 -18.20 -24.05
CA GLN A 199 -1.12 -19.05 -24.99
C GLN A 199 -0.27 -19.37 -26.22
N ALA A 200 0.38 -18.38 -26.83
CA ALA A 200 1.26 -18.60 -27.98
C ALA A 200 2.42 -19.56 -27.64
N THR A 201 3.00 -19.44 -26.45
CA THR A 201 4.06 -20.34 -25.97
C THR A 201 3.55 -21.77 -25.77
N ARG A 202 2.33 -21.94 -25.24
CA ARG A 202 1.70 -23.27 -25.09
C ARG A 202 1.44 -23.92 -26.44
N VAL A 203 0.92 -23.18 -27.42
CA VAL A 203 0.69 -23.68 -28.78
C VAL A 203 2.00 -24.08 -29.46
N LYS A 204 3.06 -23.26 -29.34
CA LYS A 204 4.39 -23.60 -29.87
C LYS A 204 4.96 -24.87 -29.23
N LYS A 205 4.83 -25.04 -27.91
CA LYS A 205 5.26 -26.26 -27.20
C LYS A 205 4.44 -27.49 -27.63
N ALA A 206 3.12 -27.36 -27.77
CA ALA A 206 2.27 -28.44 -28.27
C ALA A 206 2.61 -28.86 -29.71
N LYS A 207 2.87 -27.89 -30.61
CA LYS A 207 3.32 -28.19 -31.99
C LYS A 207 4.70 -28.88 -32.02
N LYS A 208 5.65 -28.46 -31.17
CA LYS A 208 6.96 -29.15 -31.06
C LYS A 208 6.83 -30.57 -30.50
N ALA A 209 5.97 -30.80 -29.51
CA ALA A 209 5.70 -32.13 -28.97
C ALA A 209 5.05 -33.05 -30.02
N ASN A 210 4.14 -32.53 -30.86
CA ASN A 210 3.52 -33.31 -31.93
C ASN A 210 4.48 -33.63 -33.08
N LYS A 211 5.37 -32.70 -33.46
CA LYS A 211 6.47 -32.99 -34.41
C LYS A 211 7.44 -34.05 -33.87
N GLY A 212 7.74 -34.05 -32.57
CA GLY A 212 8.56 -35.08 -31.92
C GLY A 212 7.91 -36.47 -31.92
N LYS A 213 6.58 -36.56 -31.81
CA LYS A 213 5.84 -37.83 -31.92
C LYS A 213 5.76 -38.36 -33.36
N LYS A 214 5.52 -37.50 -34.36
CA LYS A 214 5.51 -37.89 -35.78
C LYS A 214 6.86 -38.45 -36.24
N ASN A 215 7.97 -37.89 -35.75
CA ASN A 215 9.31 -38.39 -36.07
C ASN A 215 9.63 -39.75 -35.41
N LYS A 216 8.93 -40.11 -34.33
CA LYS A 216 9.07 -41.40 -33.64
C LYS A 216 8.20 -42.51 -34.26
N GLN A 217 7.07 -42.15 -34.87
CA GLN A 217 6.24 -43.09 -35.65
C GLN A 217 6.87 -43.47 -37.00
N ASN A 218 7.43 -42.50 -37.75
CA ASN A 218 8.12 -42.82 -39.01
C ASN A 218 9.34 -43.73 -38.80
N LYS A 219 10.04 -43.62 -37.66
CA LYS A 219 11.19 -44.48 -37.35
C LYS A 219 10.79 -45.94 -37.05
N ASN A 220 9.55 -46.19 -36.64
CA ASN A 220 9.05 -47.54 -36.40
C ASN A 220 8.52 -48.20 -37.68
N GLU A 221 7.96 -47.43 -38.63
CA GLU A 221 7.52 -47.96 -39.93
C GLU A 221 8.70 -48.28 -40.87
N THR A 222 9.79 -47.51 -40.83
CA THR A 222 10.99 -47.85 -41.63
C THR A 222 11.73 -49.08 -41.09
N SER A 223 11.58 -49.41 -39.80
CA SER A 223 12.20 -50.60 -39.20
C SER A 223 11.43 -51.90 -39.44
N THR A 224 10.16 -51.84 -39.89
CA THR A 224 9.35 -53.04 -40.18
C THR A 224 9.44 -53.49 -41.64
N VAL A 225 9.91 -52.64 -42.56
CA VAL A 225 10.15 -53.03 -43.97
C VAL A 225 11.49 -53.72 -44.15
N ALA A 226 12.50 -53.44 -43.32
CA ALA A 226 13.82 -54.08 -43.39
C ALA A 226 13.87 -55.51 -42.81
N ALA A 227 12.82 -55.96 -42.10
CA ALA A 227 12.76 -57.29 -41.49
C ALA A 227 12.00 -58.34 -42.34
N LYS A 228 11.62 -58.01 -43.58
CA LYS A 228 10.88 -58.91 -44.49
C LYS A 228 11.61 -59.24 -45.80
N THR A 229 12.88 -58.85 -45.92
CA THR A 229 13.75 -59.14 -47.07
C THR A 229 15.15 -59.58 -46.63
N ALA A 230 15.23 -60.35 -45.54
CA ALA A 230 16.42 -61.12 -45.18
C ALA A 230 16.02 -62.58 -45.05
#